data_AF-A0A523GLU9-F1
#
_entry.id   AF-A0A523GLU9-F1
#
_cell.length_a   1.000
_cell.length_b   1.000
_cell.length_c   1.000
_cell.angle_alpha   90.00
_cell.angle_beta   90.00
_cell.angle_gamma   90.00
#
_symmetry.space_group_name_H-M   'P 1'
#
loop_
_entity.id
_entity.type
_entity.pdbx_description
1 polymer ?
#
loop_
_entity_poly.entity_id
_entity_poly.type
_entity_poly.pdbx_seq_one_letter_code
_entity_poly.pdbx_strand_id
1 'polypeptide(L)'
;MTAIAILHKDEILKRVAKGHKIAGIGKSYGVSHAAISKQLLKDPEWIEARMSGALARIEHWEKEVKKIDPDTNQVMLGRAKEMLSHARWRAEREFPSQWGGVKTNINVTNKVEMSEALDTVAGELLDQIAS
;
A
#
# COMPACT_ATOMS: atom_id res chain seq x y z
N MET A 1 21.63 21.43 -5.61
CA MET A 1 21.27 20.11 -6.19
C MET A 1 19.76 19.89 -6.39
N THR A 2 18.89 20.85 -6.03
CA THR A 2 17.41 20.76 -6.16
C THR A 2 16.85 21.15 -7.53
N ALA A 3 17.61 21.86 -8.37
CA ALA A 3 17.15 22.33 -9.67
C ALA A 3 16.88 21.21 -10.69
N ILE A 4 17.57 20.06 -10.57
CA ILE A 4 17.50 18.96 -11.55
C ILE A 4 16.11 18.29 -11.56
N ALA A 5 15.47 18.14 -10.40
CA ALA A 5 14.13 17.56 -10.33
C ALA A 5 13.05 18.49 -10.91
N ILE A 6 13.32 19.79 -11.00
CA ILE A 6 12.44 20.77 -11.66
C ILE A 6 12.70 20.73 -13.17
N LEU A 7 13.98 20.76 -13.59
CA LEU A 7 14.39 20.77 -14.99
C LEU A 7 13.95 19.51 -15.75
N HIS A 8 13.96 18.35 -15.09
CA HIS A 8 13.58 17.07 -15.70
C HIS A 8 12.27 16.51 -15.12
N LYS A 9 11.40 17.37 -14.57
CA LYS A 9 10.14 16.97 -13.92
C LYS A 9 9.36 15.97 -14.79
N ASP A 10 9.04 16.35 -16.03
CA ASP A 10 8.18 15.55 -16.91
C ASP A 10 8.77 14.18 -17.23
N GLU A 11 10.09 14.12 -17.42
CA GLU A 11 10.78 12.86 -17.68
C GLU A 11 10.78 11.96 -16.44
N ILE A 12 11.04 12.53 -15.26
CA ILE A 12 10.98 11.82 -13.99
C ILE A 12 9.56 11.27 -13.78
N LEU A 13 8.52 12.08 -13.97
CA LEU A 13 7.12 11.66 -13.84
C LEU A 13 6.78 10.54 -14.81
N LYS A 14 7.13 10.67 -16.10
CA LYS A 14 6.94 9.61 -17.10
C LYS A 14 7.62 8.30 -16.70
N ARG A 15 8.84 8.36 -16.17
CA ARG A 15 9.56 7.15 -15.71
C ARG A 15 8.91 6.56 -14.46
N VAL A 16 8.46 7.37 -13.51
CA VAL A 16 7.73 6.89 -12.33
C VAL A 16 6.41 6.23 -12.74
N ALA A 17 5.65 6.84 -13.66
CA ALA A 17 4.41 6.28 -14.20
C ALA A 17 4.61 4.94 -14.93
N LYS A 18 5.75 4.74 -15.58
CA LYS A 18 6.16 3.46 -16.18
C LYS A 18 6.58 2.39 -15.14
N GLY A 19 6.59 2.73 -13.86
CA GLY A 19 6.92 1.81 -12.76
C GLY A 19 8.39 1.77 -12.35
N HIS A 20 9.25 2.62 -12.92
CA HIS A 20 10.66 2.68 -12.53
C HIS A 20 10.82 3.10 -11.05
N LYS A 21 11.81 2.52 -10.37
CA LYS A 21 12.14 2.87 -8.98
C LYS A 21 12.80 4.26 -8.94
N ILE A 22 12.30 5.13 -8.06
CA ILE A 22 12.83 6.51 -7.87
C ILE A 22 14.33 6.49 -7.55
N ALA A 23 14.81 5.49 -6.80
CA ALA A 23 16.24 5.31 -6.55
C ALA A 23 17.07 5.08 -7.82
N GLY A 24 16.54 4.35 -8.81
CA GLY A 24 17.20 4.16 -10.10
C GLY A 24 17.15 5.42 -10.97
N ILE A 25 16.04 6.16 -10.90
CA ILE A 25 15.91 7.46 -11.58
C ILE A 25 16.93 8.45 -11.01
N GLY A 26 16.99 8.58 -9.68
CA GLY A 26 17.94 9.47 -9.00
C GLY A 26 19.40 9.19 -9.36
N LYS A 27 19.80 7.92 -9.45
CA LYS A 27 21.13 7.53 -9.93
C LYS A 27 21.46 8.09 -11.32
N SER A 28 20.47 8.13 -12.23
CA SER A 28 20.67 8.64 -13.60
C SER A 28 21.01 10.14 -13.63
N TYR A 29 20.57 10.88 -12.61
CA TYR A 29 20.72 12.33 -12.51
C TYR A 29 21.69 12.76 -11.41
N GLY A 30 22.37 11.81 -10.75
CA GLY A 30 23.27 12.11 -9.62
C GLY A 30 22.56 12.68 -8.39
N VAL A 31 21.26 12.40 -8.20
CA VAL A 31 20.45 12.93 -7.09
C VAL A 31 19.90 11.81 -6.23
N SER A 32 19.75 12.07 -4.92
CA SER A 32 19.13 11.09 -4.02
C SER A 32 17.62 10.97 -4.30
N HIS A 33 17.07 9.77 -4.07
CA HIS A 33 15.63 9.54 -4.22
C HIS A 33 14.82 10.43 -3.27
N ALA A 34 15.33 10.70 -2.07
CA ALA A 34 14.69 11.57 -1.09
C ALA A 34 14.59 13.01 -1.60
N ALA A 35 15.61 13.51 -2.33
CA ALA A 35 15.57 14.84 -2.92
C ALA A 35 14.48 14.95 -4.01
N ILE A 36 14.36 13.94 -4.87
CA ILE A 36 13.29 13.88 -5.89
C ILE A 36 11.92 13.87 -5.22
N SER A 37 11.71 12.96 -4.26
CA SER A 37 10.43 12.84 -3.56
C SER A 37 10.06 14.12 -2.81
N LYS A 38 11.01 14.77 -2.13
CA LYS A 38 10.77 16.03 -1.40
C LYS A 38 10.39 17.15 -2.35
N GLN A 39 11.02 17.23 -3.52
CA GLN A 39 10.78 18.28 -4.49
C GLN A 39 9.41 18.13 -5.18
N LEU A 40 9.06 16.89 -5.58
CA LEU A 40 7.82 16.61 -6.31
C LEU A 40 6.61 16.39 -5.39
N LEU A 41 6.79 16.38 -4.06
CA LEU A 41 5.70 16.15 -3.12
C LEU A 41 4.52 17.11 -3.27
N LYS A 42 4.80 18.36 -3.66
CA LYS A 42 3.78 19.41 -3.85
C LYS A 42 3.14 19.38 -5.24
N ASP A 43 3.62 18.52 -6.12
CA ASP A 43 3.16 18.44 -7.49
C ASP A 43 1.90 17.56 -7.56
N PRO A 44 0.78 18.04 -8.13
CA PRO A 44 -0.43 17.23 -8.24
C PRO A 44 -0.21 15.97 -9.09
N GLU A 45 0.61 16.05 -10.14
CA GLU A 45 0.87 14.92 -11.05
C GLU A 45 1.76 13.85 -10.42
N TRP A 46 2.46 14.17 -9.32
CA TRP A 46 3.33 13.23 -8.62
C TRP A 46 2.57 12.03 -8.05
N ILE A 47 1.41 12.29 -7.45
CA ILE A 47 0.58 11.24 -6.85
C ILE A 47 0.06 10.32 -7.95
N GLU A 48 -0.48 10.90 -9.02
CA GLU A 48 -0.97 10.16 -10.19
C GLU A 48 0.13 9.31 -10.83
N ALA A 49 1.31 9.88 -11.06
CA ALA A 49 2.44 9.15 -11.62
C ALA A 49 2.85 7.96 -10.74
N ARG A 50 2.87 8.13 -9.41
CA ARG A 50 3.20 7.02 -8.50
C ARG A 50 2.13 5.94 -8.50
N MET A 51 0.87 6.33 -8.61
CA MET A 51 -0.28 5.44 -8.68
C MET A 51 -0.24 4.61 -9.97
N SER A 52 -0.08 5.25 -11.14
CA SER A 52 0.15 4.57 -12.42
C SER A 52 1.38 3.67 -12.38
N GLY A 53 2.46 4.12 -11.73
CA GLY A 53 3.66 3.32 -11.53
C GLY A 53 3.45 2.07 -10.68
N ALA A 54 2.54 2.12 -9.69
CA ALA A 54 2.17 0.96 -8.90
C ALA A 54 1.41 -0.06 -9.75
N LEU A 55 0.43 0.40 -10.54
CA LEU A 55 -0.31 -0.43 -11.49
C LEU A 55 0.64 -1.09 -12.51
N ALA A 56 1.53 -0.33 -13.13
CA ALA A 56 2.49 -0.84 -14.11
C ALA A 56 3.39 -1.95 -13.54
N ARG A 57 3.78 -1.85 -12.26
CA ARG A 57 4.55 -2.91 -11.58
C ARG A 57 3.71 -4.17 -11.33
N ILE A 58 2.45 -4.01 -10.93
CA ILE A 58 1.54 -5.15 -10.75
C ILE A 58 1.36 -5.86 -12.10
N GLU A 59 1.00 -5.13 -13.15
CA GLU A 59 0.82 -5.69 -14.49
C GLU A 59 2.08 -6.36 -15.03
N HIS A 60 3.25 -5.78 -14.78
CA HIS A 60 4.52 -6.38 -15.16
C HIS A 60 4.68 -7.76 -14.54
N TRP A 61 4.51 -7.89 -13.22
CA TRP A 61 4.66 -9.19 -12.55
C TRP A 61 3.54 -10.17 -12.86
N GLU A 62 2.30 -9.70 -13.11
CA GLU A 62 1.23 -10.57 -13.61
C GLU A 62 1.57 -11.16 -14.98
N LYS A 63 2.15 -10.36 -15.88
CA LYS A 63 2.62 -10.84 -17.18
C LYS A 63 3.76 -11.84 -17.02
N GLU A 64 4.73 -11.57 -16.13
CA GLU A 64 5.85 -12.49 -15.88
C GLU A 64 5.37 -13.83 -15.30
N VAL A 65 4.45 -13.81 -14.33
CA VAL A 65 3.85 -15.05 -13.78
C VAL A 65 3.15 -15.86 -14.87
N LYS A 66 2.42 -15.21 -15.79
CA LYS A 66 1.71 -15.89 -16.90
C LYS A 66 2.64 -16.48 -17.96
N LYS A 67 3.85 -15.93 -18.14
CA LYS A 67 4.82 -16.42 -19.12
C LYS A 67 5.58 -17.65 -18.65
N ILE A 68 5.69 -17.84 -17.34
CA ILE A 68 6.47 -18.94 -16.76
C ILE A 68 5.61 -20.19 -16.80
N ASP A 69 6.11 -21.21 -17.50
CA ASP A 69 5.54 -22.54 -17.44
C ASP A 69 5.70 -23.14 -16.03
N PRO A 70 4.60 -23.50 -15.35
CA PRO A 70 4.64 -24.02 -13.99
C PRO A 70 5.44 -25.32 -13.84
N ASP A 71 5.53 -26.13 -14.88
CA ASP A 71 6.10 -27.48 -14.79
C ASP A 71 7.61 -27.49 -14.99
N THR A 72 8.17 -26.54 -15.74
CA THR A 72 9.62 -26.46 -16.00
C THR A 72 10.37 -25.52 -15.06
N ASN A 73 9.73 -24.49 -14.49
CA ASN A 73 10.46 -23.41 -13.82
C ASN A 73 9.79 -22.92 -12.51
N GLN A 74 9.52 -23.86 -11.60
CA GLN A 74 8.85 -23.59 -10.33
C GLN A 74 9.53 -22.54 -9.44
N VAL A 75 10.87 -22.49 -9.40
CA VAL A 75 11.61 -21.48 -8.60
C VAL A 75 11.35 -20.07 -9.13
N MET A 76 11.38 -19.90 -10.45
CA MET A 76 11.10 -18.62 -11.10
C MET A 76 9.64 -18.21 -10.91
N LEU A 77 8.72 -19.19 -10.99
CA LEU A 77 7.30 -18.96 -10.72
C LEU A 77 7.08 -18.49 -9.28
N GLY A 78 7.72 -19.14 -8.31
CA GLY A 78 7.66 -18.77 -6.89
C GLY A 78 8.12 -17.33 -6.67
N ARG A 79 9.29 -16.97 -7.22
CA ARG A 79 9.82 -15.61 -7.15
C ARG A 79 8.88 -14.59 -7.80
N ALA A 80 8.34 -14.88 -8.98
CA ALA A 80 7.44 -13.97 -9.68
C ALA A 80 6.13 -13.74 -8.89
N LYS A 81 5.58 -14.80 -8.28
CA LYS A 81 4.41 -14.70 -7.38
C LYS A 81 4.70 -13.87 -6.14
N GLU A 82 5.87 -14.05 -5.52
CA GLU A 82 6.28 -13.26 -4.36
C GLU A 82 6.43 -11.78 -4.72
N MET A 83 7.07 -11.49 -5.86
CA MET A 83 7.21 -10.12 -6.36
C MET A 83 5.86 -9.48 -6.68
N LEU A 84 4.92 -10.24 -7.24
CA LEU A 84 3.54 -9.78 -7.47
C LEU A 84 2.82 -9.48 -6.16
N SER A 85 2.92 -10.38 -5.17
CA SER A 85 2.32 -10.19 -3.84
C SER A 85 2.87 -8.92 -3.17
N HIS A 86 4.19 -8.74 -3.18
CA HIS A 86 4.82 -7.53 -2.64
C HIS A 86 4.40 -6.26 -3.39
N ALA A 87 4.24 -6.32 -4.71
CA ALA A 87 3.75 -5.18 -5.50
C ALA A 87 2.31 -4.78 -5.10
N ARG A 88 1.42 -5.75 -4.92
CA ARG A 88 0.04 -5.52 -4.47
C ARG A 88 -0.02 -4.95 -3.05
N TRP A 89 0.71 -5.55 -2.11
CA TRP A 89 0.79 -5.07 -0.73
C TRP A 89 1.28 -3.62 -0.63
N ARG A 90 2.29 -3.25 -1.43
CA ARG A 90 2.76 -1.85 -1.49
C ARG A 90 1.68 -0.92 -2.04
N ALA A 91 0.98 -1.33 -3.11
CA ALA A 91 -0.08 -0.53 -3.71
C ALA A 91 -1.24 -0.30 -2.75
N GLU A 92 -1.66 -1.32 -2.01
CA GLU A 92 -2.70 -1.23 -0.96
C GLU A 92 -2.34 -0.22 0.13
N ARG A 93 -1.08 -0.20 0.59
CA ARG A 93 -0.63 0.71 1.64
C ARG A 93 -0.40 2.13 1.16
N GLU A 94 0.10 2.29 -0.06
CA GLU A 94 0.40 3.62 -0.62
C GLU A 94 -0.87 4.30 -1.15
N PHE A 95 -1.83 3.54 -1.68
CA PHE A 95 -3.06 4.05 -2.28
C PHE A 95 -4.28 3.21 -1.84
N PRO A 96 -4.65 3.28 -0.55
CA PRO A 96 -5.74 2.47 0.01
C PRO A 96 -7.10 2.80 -0.59
N SER A 97 -7.31 4.00 -1.13
CA SER A 97 -8.55 4.36 -1.82
C SER A 97 -8.77 3.55 -3.11
N GLN A 98 -7.71 3.12 -3.78
CA GLN A 98 -7.78 2.41 -5.05
C GLN A 98 -7.65 0.89 -4.89
N TRP A 99 -6.73 0.43 -4.03
CA TRP A 99 -6.44 -1.00 -3.85
C TRP A 99 -6.74 -1.52 -2.45
N GLY A 100 -7.07 -0.66 -1.49
CA GLY A 100 -7.45 -1.11 -0.16
C GLY A 100 -8.62 -2.08 -0.23
N GLY A 101 -8.57 -3.13 0.57
CA GLY A 101 -9.63 -4.12 0.63
C GLY A 101 -10.99 -3.49 0.93
N VAL A 102 -12.06 -4.20 0.57
CA VAL A 102 -13.44 -3.81 0.90
C VAL A 102 -13.51 -3.46 2.38
N LYS A 103 -13.89 -2.21 2.71
CA LYS A 103 -14.12 -1.79 4.09
C LYS A 103 -15.09 -2.77 4.71
N THR A 104 -14.59 -3.62 5.60
CA THR A 104 -15.43 -4.60 6.28
C THR A 104 -16.31 -3.83 7.25
N ASN A 105 -17.58 -3.66 6.91
CA ASN A 105 -18.57 -3.12 7.84
C ASN A 105 -18.83 -4.21 8.89
N ILE A 106 -18.15 -4.11 10.03
CA ILE A 106 -18.38 -4.99 11.17
C ILE A 106 -19.57 -4.42 11.96
N ASN A 107 -20.74 -5.02 11.78
CA ASN A 107 -21.88 -4.76 12.64
C ASN A 107 -21.69 -5.55 13.95
N VAL A 108 -21.27 -4.85 15.00
CA VAL A 108 -21.20 -5.43 16.35
C VAL A 108 -22.57 -5.28 17.01
N THR A 109 -23.35 -6.36 17.04
CA THR A 109 -24.58 -6.42 17.81
C THR A 109 -24.26 -7.00 19.18
N ASN A 110 -24.09 -6.14 20.18
CA ASN A 110 -24.03 -6.58 21.58
C ASN A 110 -25.44 -6.92 22.05
N LYS A 111 -25.80 -8.20 22.05
CA LYS A 111 -26.94 -8.69 22.83
C LYS A 111 -26.46 -8.85 24.27
N VAL A 112 -26.51 -7.77 25.04
CA VAL A 112 -26.53 -7.91 26.50
C VAL A 112 -27.97 -8.21 26.84
N GLU A 113 -28.25 -9.46 27.22
CA GLU A 113 -29.54 -9.80 27.81
C GLU A 113 -29.66 -9.00 29.11
N MET A 114 -30.79 -8.31 29.30
CA MET A 114 -30.97 -7.35 30.40
C MET A 114 -30.75 -7.97 31.79
N SER A 115 -30.90 -9.29 31.90
CA SER A 115 -30.60 -10.07 33.10
C SER A 115 -29.13 -10.01 33.52
N GLU A 116 -28.18 -10.09 32.58
CA GLU A 116 -26.74 -10.08 32.89
C GLU A 116 -26.27 -8.68 33.34
N ALA A 117 -26.85 -7.64 32.73
CA ALA A 117 -26.63 -6.26 33.18
C ALA A 117 -27.19 -6.01 34.59
N LEU A 118 -28.36 -6.56 34.90
CA LEU A 118 -28.98 -6.42 36.22
C LEU A 118 -28.24 -7.21 37.31
N ASP A 119 -27.74 -8.41 37.00
CA ASP A 119 -26.96 -9.22 37.95
C ASP A 119 -25.62 -8.56 38.30
N THR A 120 -24.99 -7.91 37.31
CA THR A 120 -23.73 -7.17 37.53
C THR A 120 -23.96 -5.96 38.46
N VAL A 121 -25.01 -5.17 38.20
CA VAL A 121 -25.37 -4.02 39.04
C VAL A 121 -25.81 -4.45 40.44
N ALA A 122 -26.53 -5.57 40.55
CA ALA A 122 -26.95 -6.11 41.84
C ALA A 122 -25.75 -6.57 42.68
N GLY A 123 -24.74 -7.20 42.07
CA GLY A 123 -23.49 -7.56 42.73
C GLY A 123 -22.72 -6.34 43.25
N GLU A 124 -22.56 -5.32 42.43
CA GLU A 124 -21.86 -4.08 42.82
C GLU A 124 -22.55 -3.33 43.97
N LEU A 125 -23.89 -3.32 43.99
CA LEU A 125 -24.66 -2.73 45.08
C LEU A 125 -24.53 -3.54 46.39
N LEU A 126 -24.48 -4.87 46.31
CA LEU A 126 -24.30 -5.71 47.49
C LEU A 126 -22.91 -5.53 48.10
N ASP A 127 -21.87 -5.41 47.28
CA ASP A 127 -20.51 -5.15 47.75
C ASP A 127 -20.37 -3.75 48.40
N GLN A 128 -21.10 -2.74 47.91
CA GLN A 128 -21.16 -1.41 48.54
C GLN A 128 -21.90 -1.39 49.88
N ILE A 129 -22.88 -2.28 50.07
CA ILE A 129 -23.62 -2.39 51.35
C ILE A 129 -22.84 -3.24 52.36
N ALA A 130 -21.99 -4.16 51.88
CA ALA A 130 -21.16 -5.03 52.72
C ALA A 130 -19.83 -4.39 53.17
N SER A 131 -19.46 -3.22 52.63
CA SER A 131 -18.31 -2.41 53.05
C SER A 131 -18.70 -1.30 54.03
#